data_AF-A0A7Y3LA56-F1
#
_entry.id   AF-A0A7Y3LA56-F1
#
_cell.length_a   1.000
_cell.length_b   1.000
_cell.length_c   1.000
_cell.angle_alpha   90.00
_cell.angle_beta   90.00
_cell.angle_gamma   90.00
#
_symmetry.space_group_name_H-M   'P 1'
#
loop_
_entity.id
_entity.type
_entity.pdbx_description
1 polymer ?
#
loop_
_entity_poly.entity_id
_entity_poly.type
_entity_poly.pdbx_seq_one_letter_code
_entity_poly.pdbx_strand_id
1 'polypeptide(L)'
;MTLTDALAATGAMSELTSGKPAPLLVDAHDAGPQDRAARAEFARRGDLTSAVALLVATPLSRMMGNFFIAVSRPVAPTRLFDDEATAIAWLQEFVG
;
A
#
# COMPACT_ATOMS: atom_id res chain seq x y z
N MET A 1 -9.75 -8.68 -6.55
CA MET A 1 -9.69 -7.23 -6.82
C MET A 1 -9.22 -7.00 -8.24
N THR A 2 -10.01 -6.25 -9.00
CA THR A 2 -9.91 -6.02 -10.43
C THR A 2 -9.15 -4.73 -10.77
N LEU A 3 -8.89 -4.49 -12.06
CA LEU A 3 -8.36 -3.20 -12.52
C LEU A 3 -9.32 -2.04 -12.21
N THR A 4 -10.64 -2.24 -12.32
CA THR A 4 -11.64 -1.21 -12.02
C THR A 4 -11.56 -0.77 -10.57
N ASP A 5 -11.42 -1.72 -9.64
CA ASP A 5 -11.27 -1.45 -8.21
C ASP A 5 -10.00 -0.61 -7.94
N ALA A 6 -8.88 -0.94 -8.62
CA ALA A 6 -7.62 -0.22 -8.49
C ALA A 6 -7.67 1.21 -9.04
N LEU A 7 -8.34 1.42 -10.17
CA LEU A 7 -8.57 2.75 -10.74
C LEU A 7 -9.48 3.60 -9.84
N ALA A 8 -10.53 3.00 -9.26
CA ALA A 8 -11.40 3.69 -8.30
C ALA A 8 -10.63 4.08 -7.02
N ALA A 9 -9.86 3.16 -6.43
CA ALA A 9 -9.08 3.42 -5.22
C ALA A 9 -8.00 4.49 -5.43
N THR A 10 -7.24 4.44 -6.52
CA THR A 10 -6.20 5.44 -6.82
C THR A 10 -6.79 6.78 -7.27
N GLY A 11 -7.98 6.79 -7.88
CA GLY A 11 -8.76 8.00 -8.14
C GLY A 11 -9.18 8.69 -6.84
N ALA A 12 -9.89 7.97 -5.96
CA ALA A 12 -10.33 8.48 -4.67
C ALA A 12 -9.15 8.97 -3.80
N MET A 13 -8.02 8.25 -3.78
CA MET A 13 -6.81 8.69 -3.11
C MET A 13 -6.30 10.02 -3.68
N SER A 14 -6.23 10.14 -5.01
CA SER A 14 -5.79 11.36 -5.69
C SER A 14 -6.71 12.56 -5.44
N GLU A 15 -8.01 12.34 -5.25
CA GLU A 15 -8.96 13.40 -4.88
C GLU A 15 -8.77 13.83 -3.42
N LEU A 16 -8.71 12.86 -2.49
CA LEU A 16 -8.52 13.11 -1.06
C LEU A 16 -7.22 13.85 -0.73
N THR A 17 -6.12 13.55 -1.44
CA THR A 17 -4.83 14.22 -1.23
C THR A 17 -4.61 15.44 -2.11
N SER A 18 -5.60 15.81 -2.95
CA SER A 18 -5.43 16.82 -4.02
C SER A 18 -4.21 16.56 -4.92
N GLY A 19 -3.95 15.29 -5.22
CA GLY A 19 -2.83 14.81 -6.02
C GLY A 19 -1.46 14.87 -5.35
N LYS A 20 -1.38 15.26 -4.06
CA LYS A 20 -0.11 15.27 -3.32
C LYS A 20 0.25 13.86 -2.81
N PRO A 21 1.54 13.51 -2.72
CA PRO A 21 1.96 12.29 -2.04
C PRO A 21 1.54 12.32 -0.56
N ALA A 22 0.97 11.23 -0.06
CA ALA A 22 0.54 11.10 1.34
C ALA A 22 0.91 9.73 1.92
N PRO A 23 1.06 9.59 3.25
CA PRO A 23 1.26 8.30 3.88
C PRO A 23 -0.02 7.45 3.75
N LEU A 24 0.14 6.19 3.33
CA LEU A 24 -0.96 5.26 3.10
C LEU A 24 -0.88 4.06 4.03
N LEU A 25 -1.92 3.84 4.82
CA LEU A 25 -2.18 2.58 5.51
C LEU A 25 -3.03 1.68 4.60
N VAL A 26 -2.61 0.43 4.41
CA VAL A 26 -3.39 -0.59 3.70
C VAL A 26 -3.61 -1.75 4.65
N ASP A 27 -4.87 -2.00 4.98
CA ASP A 27 -5.25 -3.27 5.59
C ASP A 27 -5.26 -4.38 4.52
N ALA A 28 -4.47 -5.43 4.74
CA ALA A 28 -4.42 -6.60 3.88
C ALA A 28 -4.74 -7.92 4.63
N HIS A 29 -5.41 -7.88 5.78
CA HIS A 29 -5.82 -9.07 6.53
C HIS A 29 -6.74 -9.97 5.68
N ASP A 30 -7.76 -9.38 5.07
CA ASP A 30 -8.75 -10.07 4.21
C ASP A 30 -8.49 -9.85 2.71
N ALA A 31 -7.26 -9.50 2.32
CA ALA A 31 -6.91 -9.23 0.93
C ALA A 31 -6.94 -10.49 0.05
N GLY A 32 -8.04 -10.67 -0.68
CA GLY A 32 -8.18 -11.69 -1.72
C GLY A 32 -7.25 -11.45 -2.94
N PRO A 33 -7.26 -12.39 -3.92
CA PRO A 33 -6.41 -12.30 -5.11
C PRO A 33 -6.55 -10.98 -5.88
N GLN A 34 -5.41 -10.45 -6.33
CA GLN A 34 -5.33 -9.22 -7.13
C GLN A 34 -4.90 -9.52 -8.56
N ASP A 35 -5.62 -8.95 -9.53
CA ASP A 35 -5.27 -9.05 -10.94
C ASP A 35 -3.86 -8.48 -11.22
N ARG A 36 -3.21 -8.98 -12.27
CA ARG A 36 -1.94 -8.42 -12.74
C ARG A 36 -2.10 -6.94 -13.13
N ALA A 37 -3.23 -6.58 -13.74
CA ALA A 37 -3.54 -5.21 -14.14
C ALA A 37 -3.77 -4.30 -12.92
N ALA A 38 -4.49 -4.78 -11.89
CA ALA A 38 -4.67 -4.06 -10.64
C ALA A 38 -3.32 -3.74 -9.97
N ARG A 39 -2.44 -4.74 -9.83
CA ARG A 39 -1.09 -4.56 -9.28
C ARG A 39 -0.23 -3.58 -10.09
N ALA A 40 -0.36 -3.58 -11.41
CA ALA A 40 0.34 -2.62 -12.27
C ALA A 40 -0.16 -1.18 -12.06
N GLU A 41 -1.45 -0.99 -11.76
CA GLU A 41 -2.02 0.34 -11.47
C GLU A 41 -1.44 0.94 -10.17
N PHE A 42 -1.42 0.20 -9.05
CA PHE A 42 -0.81 0.73 -7.82
C PHE A 42 0.69 0.97 -7.96
N ALA A 43 1.41 0.11 -8.69
CA ALA A 43 2.83 0.33 -8.98
C ALA A 43 3.05 1.60 -9.82
N ARG A 44 2.16 1.89 -10.78
CA ARG A 44 2.17 3.13 -11.56
C ARG A 44 1.82 4.35 -10.71
N ARG A 45 0.88 4.22 -9.77
CA ARG A 45 0.41 5.29 -8.88
C ARG A 45 1.17 5.40 -7.56
N GLY A 46 2.39 4.87 -7.49
CA GLY A 46 3.30 5.05 -6.35
C GLY A 46 3.77 6.51 -6.18
N ASP A 47 3.46 7.40 -7.12
CA ASP A 47 3.61 8.85 -6.99
C ASP A 47 2.63 9.47 -5.97
N LEU A 48 1.50 8.81 -5.69
CA LEU A 48 0.54 9.25 -4.68
C LEU A 48 0.95 8.92 -3.24
N THR A 49 1.98 8.10 -3.01
CA THR A 49 2.36 7.62 -1.67
C THR A 49 3.69 8.24 -1.21
N SER A 50 3.72 8.86 -0.03
CA SER A 50 4.98 9.25 0.63
C SER A 50 5.61 8.09 1.42
N ALA A 51 4.76 7.21 1.96
CA ALA A 51 5.11 5.94 2.58
C ALA A 51 3.91 4.98 2.52
N VAL A 52 4.15 3.68 2.62
CA VAL A 52 3.09 2.64 2.63
C VAL A 52 3.30 1.67 3.79
N ALA A 53 2.32 1.61 4.70
CA ALA A 53 2.25 0.60 5.74
C ALA A 53 1.23 -0.48 5.37
N LEU A 54 1.65 -1.74 5.38
CA LEU A 54 0.84 -2.90 5.05
C LEU A 54 0.54 -3.70 6.31
N LEU A 55 -0.72 -3.76 6.76
CA LEU A 55 -1.13 -4.64 7.85
C LEU A 55 -1.36 -6.05 7.31
N VAL A 56 -0.80 -7.07 7.98
CA VAL A 56 -0.87 -8.46 7.53
C VAL A 56 -1.20 -9.43 8.67
N ALA A 57 -2.22 -10.27 8.45
CA ALA A 57 -2.77 -11.17 9.47
C ALA A 57 -1.85 -12.34 9.88
N THR A 58 -1.03 -12.87 8.96
CA THR A 58 -0.37 -14.16 9.13
C THR A 58 1.14 -14.13 8.87
N PRO A 59 1.92 -15.05 9.48
CA PRO A 59 3.33 -15.24 9.14
C PRO A 59 3.58 -15.52 7.65
N LEU A 60 2.65 -16.23 6.99
CA LEU A 60 2.73 -16.52 5.55
C LEU A 60 2.55 -15.24 4.71
N SER A 61 1.54 -14.43 4.99
CA SER A 61 1.36 -13.12 4.33
C SER A 61 2.52 -12.17 4.62
N ARG A 62 3.07 -12.18 5.85
CA ARG A 62 4.29 -11.43 6.22
C ARG A 62 5.53 -11.90 5.45
N MET A 63 5.71 -13.20 5.21
CA MET A 63 6.80 -13.72 4.38
C MET A 63 6.63 -13.32 2.91
N MET A 64 5.44 -13.51 2.35
CA MET A 64 5.13 -13.18 0.95
C MET A 64 5.23 -11.68 0.66
N GLY A 65 4.77 -10.83 1.58
CA GLY A 65 4.90 -9.38 1.47
C GLY A 65 6.36 -8.92 1.51
N ASN A 66 7.19 -9.48 2.40
CA ASN A 66 8.61 -9.14 2.48
C ASN A 66 9.34 -9.51 1.17
N PHE A 67 9.05 -10.70 0.63
CA PHE A 67 9.56 -11.12 -0.67
C PHE A 67 9.10 -10.18 -1.80
N PHE A 68 7.82 -9.79 -1.81
CA PHE A 68 7.30 -8.83 -2.79
C PHE A 68 8.01 -7.48 -2.71
N ILE A 69 8.22 -6.91 -1.52
CA ILE A 69 8.93 -5.63 -1.34
C ILE A 69 10.37 -5.73 -1.86
N ALA A 70 11.09 -6.81 -1.52
CA ALA A 70 12.47 -7.02 -1.95
C ALA A 70 12.63 -7.15 -3.48
N VAL A 71 11.66 -7.77 -4.16
CA VAL A 71 11.68 -7.99 -5.62
C VAL A 71 11.13 -6.79 -6.39
N SER A 72 10.02 -6.19 -5.94
CA SER A 72 9.34 -5.09 -6.64
C SER A 72 10.03 -3.74 -6.47
N ARG A 73 10.76 -3.55 -5.36
CA ARG A 73 11.45 -2.30 -4.97
C ARG A 73 10.55 -1.06 -5.14
N PRO A 74 9.49 -0.92 -4.32
CA PRO A 74 8.57 0.20 -4.42
C PRO A 74 9.28 1.56 -4.33
N VAL A 75 8.73 2.55 -5.05
CA VAL A 75 9.29 3.92 -5.07
C VAL A 75 9.18 4.64 -3.73
N ALA A 76 8.13 4.35 -2.97
CA ALA A 76 7.91 4.85 -1.62
C ALA A 76 8.41 3.83 -0.57
N PRO A 77 8.97 4.29 0.57
CA PRO A 77 9.21 3.43 1.73
C PRO A 77 7.99 2.57 2.05
N THR A 78 8.17 1.25 2.04
CA THR A 78 7.08 0.28 2.23
C THR A 78 7.45 -0.70 3.32
N ARG A 79 6.58 -0.88 4.32
CA ARG A 79 6.83 -1.74 5.48
C ARG A 79 5.60 -2.53 5.92
N LEU A 80 5.82 -3.74 6.45
CA LEU A 80 4.78 -4.63 6.96
C LEU A 80 4.67 -4.52 8.49
N PHE A 81 3.44 -4.48 8.99
CA PHE A 81 3.10 -4.34 10.41
C PHE A 81 2.04 -5.37 10.83
N ASP A 82 2.05 -5.75 12.11
CA ASP A 82 1.09 -6.72 12.68
C ASP A 82 -0.05 -6.00 13.43
N ASP A 83 0.10 -4.70 13.69
CA ASP A 83 -0.88 -3.87 14.38
C ASP A 83 -0.97 -2.47 13.74
N GLU A 84 -2.16 -1.89 13.80
CA GLU A 84 -2.47 -0.56 13.24
C GLU A 84 -1.73 0.58 13.97
N ALA A 85 -1.52 0.46 15.28
CA ALA A 85 -0.96 1.55 16.08
C ALA A 85 0.53 1.81 15.73
N THR A 86 1.34 0.76 15.60
CA THR A 86 2.75 0.91 15.18
C THR A 86 2.87 1.30 13.71
N ALA A 87 1.94 0.86 12.86
CA ALA A 87 1.86 1.26 11.46
C ALA A 87 1.59 2.77 11.32
N ILE A 88 0.58 3.29 12.04
CA ILE A 88 0.25 4.73 12.05
C ILE A 88 1.40 5.54 12.64
N ALA A 89 1.98 5.11 13.76
CA ALA A 89 3.11 5.82 14.38
C ALA A 89 4.30 5.98 13.42
N TRP A 90 4.61 4.95 12.63
CA TRP A 90 5.64 5.03 11.60
C TRP A 90 5.23 5.90 10.42
N LEU A 91 3.97 5.82 9.96
CA LEU A 91 3.46 6.68 8.88
C LEU A 91 3.45 8.17 9.23
N GLN A 92 3.31 8.52 10.52
CA GLN A 92 3.36 9.91 11.00
C GLN A 92 4.72 10.57 10.75
N GLU A 93 5.81 9.80 10.63
CA GLU A 93 7.15 10.30 10.24
C GLU A 93 7.18 10.82 8.79
N PHE A 94 6.15 10.53 7.98
CA PHE A 94 6.03 10.88 6.55
C PHE A 94 4.84 11.81 6.25
N VAL A 95 4.23 12.41 7.28
CA VAL A 95 3.27 13.50 7.15
C VAL A 95 4.03 14.82 7.00
N GLY A 96 3.69 15.61 5.98
CA GLY A 96 4.28 16.94 5.70
C GLY A 96 3.23 18.04 5.60
#